data_AF-A0A1J5E6H2-F1
#
_entry.id   AF-A0A1J5E6H2-F1
#
_cell.length_a   1.000
_cell.length_b   1.000
_cell.length_c   1.000
_cell.angle_alpha   90.00
_cell.angle_beta   90.00
_cell.angle_gamma   90.00
#
_symmetry.space_group_name_H-M   'P 1'
#
loop_
_entity.id
_entity.type
_entity.pdbx_description
1 polymer ?
#
loop_
_entity_poly.entity_id
_entity_poly.type
_entity_poly.pdbx_seq_one_letter_code
_entity_poly.pdbx_strand_id
1 'polypeptide(L)'
;MTRSPLEDHLAELLDANRAWGKAHQLLSPIWAGNPNTPRYVSKRVAIRLLEIAEQRSDLLLGMSLMNAGETGIAAHSLKVASVMSGLCTYLGLSPRHRLDSVMTALLHHLGQSTGVVGQQSTSAVAQRSLMALLLSKHSDEGHYRQVLGAFQHGLTMDGTGVPKMDFPVKQHPISLLLTVANDFIELCADSVAGMDINDALQHMSVQAGKRYHPNLISLLKRVVGPAPVGSVLQLKSGEQLLVTQYTASDDDWTLETVALSARVEMRRLKDLSLIHSRIQPKQVFEVFNAV
;
A
#
# COMPACT_ATOMS: atom_id res chain seq x y z
N MET A 1 -26.49 -24.88 -7.01
CA MET A 1 -25.27 -25.02 -7.83
C MET A 1 -24.12 -24.44 -7.03
N THR A 2 -23.06 -25.21 -6.80
CA THR A 2 -21.83 -24.75 -6.14
C THR A 2 -21.03 -23.91 -7.13
N ARG A 3 -20.58 -22.73 -6.70
CA ARG A 3 -19.70 -21.87 -7.51
C ARG A 3 -18.38 -22.58 -7.80
N SER A 4 -17.77 -22.24 -8.93
CA SER A 4 -16.41 -22.70 -9.24
C SER A 4 -15.38 -21.92 -8.39
N PRO A 5 -14.17 -22.47 -8.15
CA PRO A 5 -13.11 -21.75 -7.43
C PRO A 5 -12.76 -20.37 -8.03
N LEU A 6 -12.87 -20.22 -9.35
CA LEU A 6 -12.68 -18.94 -10.03
C LEU A 6 -13.79 -17.95 -9.70
N GLU A 7 -15.05 -18.39 -9.72
CA GLU A 7 -16.21 -17.55 -9.38
C GLU A 7 -16.15 -17.08 -7.93
N ASP A 8 -15.73 -17.94 -7.01
CA ASP A 8 -15.55 -17.57 -5.61
C ASP A 8 -14.43 -16.55 -5.43
N HIS A 9 -13.30 -16.73 -6.12
CA HIS A 9 -12.19 -15.79 -6.04
C HIS A 9 -12.53 -14.43 -6.69
N LEU A 10 -13.20 -14.42 -7.84
CA LEU A 10 -13.65 -13.18 -8.47
C LEU A 10 -14.68 -12.46 -7.60
N ALA A 11 -15.60 -13.19 -6.96
CA ALA A 11 -16.54 -12.60 -6.01
C ALA A 11 -15.80 -11.96 -4.83
N GLU A 12 -14.78 -12.62 -4.28
CA GLU A 12 -13.94 -12.08 -3.22
C GLU A 12 -13.22 -10.79 -3.66
N LEU A 13 -12.61 -10.77 -4.85
CA LEU A 13 -11.96 -9.59 -5.39
C LEU A 13 -12.93 -8.41 -5.57
N LEU A 14 -14.14 -8.68 -6.07
CA LEU A 14 -15.18 -7.66 -6.25
C LEU A 14 -15.67 -7.12 -4.91
N ASP A 15 -15.87 -7.98 -3.91
CA ASP A 15 -16.28 -7.57 -2.56
C ASP A 15 -15.20 -6.73 -1.88
N ALA A 16 -13.94 -7.16 -2.01
CA ALA A 16 -12.80 -6.44 -1.50
C ALA A 16 -12.69 -5.05 -2.17
N ASN A 17 -12.83 -4.99 -3.50
CA ASN A 17 -12.83 -3.72 -4.25
C ASN A 17 -13.96 -2.78 -3.82
N ARG A 18 -15.18 -3.32 -3.62
CA ARG A 18 -16.32 -2.54 -3.10
C ARG A 18 -16.06 -2.02 -1.69
N ALA A 19 -15.44 -2.82 -0.82
CA ALA A 19 -15.07 -2.40 0.53
C ALA A 19 -14.01 -1.29 0.50
N TRP A 20 -13.02 -1.40 -0.39
CA TRP A 20 -12.02 -0.37 -0.62
C TRP A 20 -12.67 0.96 -1.07
N GLY A 21 -13.57 0.92 -2.06
CA GLY A 21 -14.29 2.11 -2.53
C GLY A 21 -15.14 2.77 -1.44
N LYS A 22 -15.81 1.99 -0.59
CA LYS A 22 -16.53 2.51 0.58
C LYS A 22 -15.59 3.16 1.60
N ALA A 23 -14.44 2.54 1.88
CA ALA A 23 -13.45 3.12 2.77
C ALA A 23 -12.93 4.45 2.22
N HIS A 24 -12.61 4.52 0.92
CA HIS A 24 -12.23 5.76 0.25
C HIS A 24 -13.31 6.85 0.42
N GLN A 25 -14.58 6.56 0.13
CA GLN A 25 -15.69 7.50 0.29
C GLN A 25 -15.87 8.01 1.74
N LEU A 26 -15.73 7.13 2.73
CA LEU A 26 -15.83 7.50 4.15
C LEU A 26 -14.66 8.38 4.60
N LEU A 27 -13.50 8.16 4.00
CA LEU A 27 -12.27 8.87 4.30
C LEU A 27 -12.25 10.25 3.65
N SER A 28 -12.65 10.39 2.38
CA SER A 28 -12.54 11.63 1.59
C SER A 28 -12.95 12.92 2.31
N PRO A 29 -14.06 12.98 3.09
CA PRO A 29 -14.43 14.18 3.85
C PRO A 29 -13.37 14.66 4.86
N ILE A 30 -12.59 13.76 5.46
CA ILE A 30 -11.50 14.10 6.41
C ILE A 30 -10.43 14.94 5.69
N TRP A 31 -10.04 14.53 4.49
CA TRP A 31 -9.07 15.26 3.68
C TRP A 31 -9.70 16.43 2.94
N ALA A 32 -11.03 16.51 2.79
CA ALA A 32 -11.67 17.74 2.34
C ALA A 32 -11.67 18.85 3.42
N GLY A 33 -11.12 18.59 4.61
CA GLY A 33 -11.11 19.53 5.73
C GLY A 33 -12.48 19.70 6.37
N ASN A 34 -13.39 18.73 6.20
CA ASN A 34 -14.71 18.80 6.79
C ASN A 34 -14.61 18.65 8.32
N PRO A 35 -14.94 19.69 9.11
CA PRO A 35 -14.76 19.69 10.57
C PRO A 35 -15.66 18.67 11.27
N ASN A 36 -16.69 18.16 10.58
CA ASN A 36 -17.67 17.23 11.14
C ASN A 36 -17.32 15.76 10.89
N THR A 37 -16.25 15.44 10.16
CA THR A 37 -15.91 14.03 9.93
C THR A 37 -15.25 13.41 11.16
N PRO A 38 -15.86 12.41 11.79
CA PRO A 38 -15.34 11.91 13.05
C PRO A 38 -14.06 11.10 12.85
N ARG A 39 -13.01 11.41 13.61
CA ARG A 39 -11.72 10.66 13.57
C ARG A 39 -11.84 9.17 13.89
N TYR A 40 -12.93 8.74 14.55
CA TYR A 40 -13.17 7.31 14.76
C TYR A 40 -13.34 6.55 13.44
N VAL A 41 -13.70 7.23 12.34
CA VAL A 41 -13.81 6.63 11.00
C VAL A 41 -12.44 6.12 10.55
N SER A 42 -11.38 6.95 10.63
CA SER A 42 -10.01 6.54 10.31
C SER A 42 -9.57 5.35 11.16
N LYS A 43 -9.88 5.37 12.46
CA LYS A 43 -9.55 4.26 13.36
C LYS A 43 -10.26 2.96 12.97
N ARG A 44 -11.55 3.02 12.62
CA ARG A 44 -12.31 1.83 12.15
C ARG A 44 -11.76 1.30 10.83
N VAL A 45 -11.43 2.18 9.90
CA VAL A 45 -10.79 1.79 8.64
C VAL A 45 -9.44 1.13 8.90
N ALA A 46 -8.59 1.71 9.75
CA ALA A 46 -7.29 1.13 10.11
C ALA A 46 -7.43 -0.26 10.75
N ILE A 47 -8.37 -0.44 11.68
CA ILE A 47 -8.67 -1.75 12.28
C ILE A 47 -9.09 -2.74 11.20
N ARG A 48 -9.98 -2.33 10.29
CA ARG A 48 -10.45 -3.22 9.22
C ARG A 48 -9.33 -3.62 8.24
N LEU A 49 -8.44 -2.69 7.90
CA LEU A 49 -7.26 -3.00 7.09
C LEU A 49 -6.37 -4.04 7.78
N LEU A 50 -6.18 -3.92 9.10
CA LEU A 50 -5.39 -4.87 9.88
C LEU A 50 -6.05 -6.26 9.96
N GLU A 51 -7.36 -6.32 10.19
CA GLU A 51 -8.12 -7.58 10.17
C GLU A 51 -7.98 -8.30 8.81
N ILE A 52 -8.06 -7.54 7.71
CA ILE A 52 -7.86 -8.09 6.36
C ILE A 52 -6.40 -8.53 6.19
N ALA A 53 -5.43 -7.73 6.59
CA ALA A 53 -4.01 -8.06 6.45
C ALA A 53 -3.60 -9.32 7.23
N GLU A 54 -4.23 -9.59 8.37
CA GLU A 54 -4.02 -10.81 9.16
C GLU A 54 -4.51 -12.07 8.45
N GLN A 55 -5.53 -11.94 7.58
CA GLN A 55 -6.14 -13.07 6.88
C GLN A 55 -5.63 -13.21 5.44
N ARG A 56 -5.47 -12.08 4.74
CA ARG A 56 -5.27 -11.94 3.29
C ARG A 56 -4.49 -10.67 2.94
N SER A 57 -3.23 -10.57 3.40
CA SER A 57 -2.35 -9.43 3.09
C SER A 57 -2.06 -9.26 1.60
N ASP A 58 -2.00 -10.37 0.87
CA ASP A 58 -1.88 -10.49 -0.58
C ASP A 58 -3.03 -9.78 -1.33
N LEU A 59 -4.26 -9.99 -0.86
CA LEU A 59 -5.46 -9.36 -1.40
C LEU A 59 -5.45 -7.84 -1.18
N LEU A 60 -5.00 -7.39 -0.01
CA LEU A 60 -4.97 -5.97 0.36
C LEU A 60 -3.99 -5.16 -0.51
N LEU A 61 -2.85 -5.77 -0.85
CA LEU A 61 -1.88 -5.20 -1.76
C LEU A 61 -2.41 -5.19 -3.20
N GLY A 62 -3.00 -6.31 -3.64
CA GLY A 62 -3.69 -6.38 -4.93
C GLY A 62 -4.70 -5.26 -5.09
N MET A 63 -5.57 -5.03 -4.10
CA MET A 63 -6.56 -3.95 -4.12
C MET A 63 -5.96 -2.55 -4.23
N SER A 64 -4.86 -2.30 -3.54
CA SER A 64 -4.20 -0.99 -3.55
C SER A 64 -3.67 -0.65 -4.94
N LEU A 65 -3.25 -1.68 -5.68
CA LEU A 65 -2.70 -1.59 -7.02
C LEU A 65 -3.80 -1.63 -8.10
N MET A 66 -4.89 -2.37 -7.88
CA MET A 66 -6.07 -2.39 -8.77
C MET A 66 -6.74 -1.02 -8.88
N ASN A 67 -6.83 -0.29 -7.77
CA ASN A 67 -7.46 1.03 -7.74
C ASN A 67 -6.53 2.15 -8.20
N ALA A 68 -5.59 1.89 -9.13
CA ALA A 68 -4.61 2.86 -9.59
C ALA A 68 -5.23 4.16 -10.11
N GLY A 69 -6.35 4.07 -10.86
CA GLY A 69 -7.07 5.22 -11.41
C GLY A 69 -7.79 6.10 -10.38
N GLU A 70 -7.97 5.64 -9.14
CA GLU A 70 -8.46 6.46 -8.03
C GLU A 70 -7.35 7.39 -7.56
N THR A 71 -7.51 8.68 -7.87
CA THR A 71 -6.54 9.74 -7.59
C THR A 71 -6.95 10.58 -6.39
N GLY A 72 -5.99 11.33 -5.85
CA GLY A 72 -6.20 12.22 -4.71
C GLY A 72 -5.64 11.68 -3.39
N ILE A 73 -5.57 12.57 -2.40
CA ILE A 73 -4.80 12.34 -1.16
C ILE A 73 -5.44 11.23 -0.31
N ALA A 74 -6.78 11.11 -0.30
CA ALA A 74 -7.48 10.07 0.44
C ALA A 74 -7.21 8.68 -0.16
N ALA A 75 -7.32 8.53 -1.48
CA ALA A 75 -6.99 7.29 -2.20
C ALA A 75 -5.53 6.90 -1.99
N HIS A 76 -4.59 7.86 -2.12
CA HIS A 76 -3.16 7.66 -1.84
C HIS A 76 -2.94 7.14 -0.42
N SER A 77 -3.48 7.84 0.57
CA SER A 77 -3.29 7.48 1.98
C SER A 77 -3.87 6.11 2.31
N LEU A 78 -4.99 5.73 1.68
CA LEU A 78 -5.58 4.39 1.83
C LEU A 78 -4.69 3.30 1.23
N LYS A 79 -4.13 3.53 0.03
CA LYS A 79 -3.16 2.61 -0.60
C LYS A 79 -1.90 2.43 0.25
N VAL A 80 -1.34 3.52 0.76
CA VAL A 80 -0.17 3.48 1.65
C VAL A 80 -0.49 2.74 2.94
N ALA A 81 -1.66 2.97 3.54
CA ALA A 81 -2.09 2.27 4.75
C ALA A 81 -2.29 0.76 4.54
N SER A 82 -2.77 0.35 3.37
CA SER A 82 -2.86 -1.05 2.98
C SER A 82 -1.48 -1.71 2.92
N VAL A 83 -0.50 -1.09 2.25
CA VAL A 83 0.90 -1.61 2.23
C VAL A 83 1.48 -1.66 3.65
N MET A 84 1.30 -0.58 4.42
CA MET A 84 1.77 -0.47 5.80
C MET A 84 1.22 -1.59 6.68
N SER A 85 -0.06 -1.95 6.52
CA SER A 85 -0.67 -3.04 7.29
C SER A 85 -0.03 -4.40 6.98
N GLY A 86 0.28 -4.69 5.70
CA GLY A 86 1.01 -5.90 5.30
C GLY A 86 2.41 -5.96 5.91
N LEU A 87 3.17 -4.84 5.86
CA LEU A 87 4.49 -4.73 6.50
C LEU A 87 4.43 -4.99 8.01
N CYS A 88 3.47 -4.37 8.69
CA CYS A 88 3.30 -4.50 10.14
C CYS A 88 2.89 -5.90 10.58
N THR A 89 2.02 -6.56 9.80
CA THR A 89 1.62 -7.95 10.03
C THR A 89 2.80 -8.90 9.81
N TYR A 90 3.55 -8.74 8.72
CA TYR A 90 4.72 -9.58 8.45
C TYR A 90 5.80 -9.45 9.53
N LEU A 91 6.03 -8.23 10.05
CA LEU A 91 6.96 -7.99 11.15
C LEU A 91 6.50 -8.52 12.51
N GLY A 92 5.26 -9.01 12.63
CA GLY A 92 4.72 -9.51 13.89
C GLY A 92 4.60 -8.41 14.96
N LEU A 93 4.40 -7.14 14.56
CA LEU A 93 4.28 -6.04 15.52
C LEU A 93 3.07 -6.25 16.44
N SER A 94 3.14 -5.72 17.67
CA SER A 94 2.02 -5.79 18.60
C SER A 94 0.78 -5.07 18.06
N PRO A 95 -0.46 -5.46 18.46
CA PRO A 95 -1.69 -4.85 17.95
C PRO A 95 -1.73 -3.32 18.06
N ARG A 96 -1.19 -2.78 19.17
CA ARG A 96 -1.07 -1.32 19.38
C ARG A 96 -0.15 -0.67 18.36
N HIS A 97 1.06 -1.20 18.16
CA HIS A 97 2.00 -0.66 17.17
C HIS A 97 1.51 -0.82 15.74
N ARG A 98 0.81 -1.92 15.42
CA ARG A 98 0.15 -2.09 14.12
C ARG A 98 -0.87 -0.99 13.87
N LEU A 99 -1.75 -0.74 14.84
CA LEU A 99 -2.77 0.30 14.73
C LEU A 99 -2.15 1.70 14.59
N ASP A 100 -1.17 2.04 15.43
CA ASP A 100 -0.49 3.33 15.34
C ASP A 100 0.19 3.53 13.98
N SER A 101 0.83 2.48 13.44
CA SER A 101 1.50 2.52 12.14
C SER A 101 0.52 2.73 10.98
N VAL A 102 -0.58 1.97 10.95
CA VAL A 102 -1.61 2.10 9.90
C VAL A 102 -2.35 3.43 10.02
N MET A 103 -2.62 3.91 11.24
CA MET A 103 -3.18 5.24 11.46
C MET A 103 -2.24 6.35 10.99
N THR A 104 -0.93 6.20 11.23
CA THR A 104 0.08 7.12 10.72
C THR A 104 0.02 7.15 9.19
N ALA A 105 -0.01 5.98 8.54
CA ALA A 105 -0.09 5.87 7.09
C ALA A 105 -1.40 6.45 6.52
N LEU A 106 -2.53 6.32 7.22
CA LEU A 106 -3.75 7.02 6.80
C LEU A 106 -3.59 8.54 6.97
N LEU A 107 -3.02 9.03 8.05
CA LEU A 107 -3.09 10.46 8.37
C LEU A 107 -1.86 11.28 7.93
N HIS A 108 -0.84 10.67 7.32
CA HIS A 108 0.45 11.32 7.05
C HIS A 108 0.36 12.55 6.13
N HIS A 109 -0.67 12.65 5.30
CA HIS A 109 -0.94 13.81 4.44
C HIS A 109 -2.15 14.65 4.89
N LEU A 110 -2.68 14.41 6.09
CA LEU A 110 -3.72 15.25 6.67
C LEU A 110 -3.23 16.71 6.69
N GLY A 111 -4.00 17.69 6.25
CA GLY A 111 -3.56 19.09 6.21
C GLY A 111 -2.88 19.54 4.90
N GLN A 112 -2.62 18.65 3.93
CA GLN A 112 -2.21 19.09 2.59
C GLN A 112 -3.31 19.88 1.85
N SER A 113 -4.58 19.60 2.14
CA SER A 113 -5.76 20.17 1.50
C SER A 113 -6.25 21.50 2.09
N THR A 114 -5.71 21.95 3.22
CA THR A 114 -6.19 23.13 3.95
C THR A 114 -5.69 24.47 3.40
N GLY A 115 -5.21 24.51 2.15
CA GLY A 115 -5.08 25.74 1.37
C GLY A 115 -4.03 26.76 1.84
N VAL A 116 -2.79 26.62 1.36
CA VAL A 116 -2.01 27.76 0.82
C VAL A 116 -1.38 27.27 -0.48
N VAL A 117 -2.03 27.61 -1.59
CA VAL A 117 -1.50 27.38 -2.94
C VAL A 117 -0.22 28.21 -3.07
N GLY A 118 0.94 27.57 -3.27
CA GLY A 118 2.17 28.29 -3.62
C GLY A 118 3.49 27.70 -3.15
N GLN A 119 3.51 26.80 -2.16
CA GLN A 119 4.75 26.13 -1.73
C GLN A 119 4.52 24.62 -1.59
N GLN A 120 4.75 23.90 -2.68
CA GLN A 120 4.83 22.44 -2.73
C GLN A 120 6.22 21.93 -2.30
N SER A 121 6.83 22.54 -1.28
CA SER A 121 7.97 21.88 -0.64
C SER A 121 7.43 20.79 0.28
N THR A 122 8.07 19.64 0.24
CA THR A 122 7.92 18.53 1.20
C THR A 122 7.98 18.99 2.67
N SER A 123 8.73 20.05 2.97
CA SER A 123 8.77 20.67 4.30
C SER A 123 7.42 21.29 4.69
N ALA A 124 6.73 21.97 3.77
CA ALA A 124 5.44 22.59 4.03
C ALA A 124 4.32 21.55 4.18
N VAL A 125 4.42 20.43 3.44
CA VAL A 125 3.56 19.26 3.61
C VAL A 125 3.72 18.65 5.01
N ALA A 126 4.95 18.30 5.39
CA ALA A 126 5.25 17.70 6.68
C ALA A 126 4.82 18.61 7.85
N GLN A 127 5.02 19.92 7.72
CA GLN A 127 4.58 20.91 8.71
C GLN A 127 3.05 21.00 8.81
N ARG A 128 2.32 20.94 7.70
CA ARG A 128 0.84 20.96 7.73
C ARG A 128 0.27 19.69 8.34
N SER A 129 0.85 18.54 8.04
CA SER A 129 0.43 17.26 8.63
C SER A 129 0.77 17.13 10.11
N LEU A 130 1.94 17.64 10.49
CA LEU A 130 2.29 17.84 11.89
C LEU A 130 1.25 18.74 12.59
N MET A 131 0.92 19.91 12.03
CA MET A 131 -0.05 20.83 12.63
C MET A 131 -1.46 20.26 12.74
N ALA A 132 -1.96 19.62 11.68
CA ALA A 132 -3.31 19.03 11.69
C ALA A 132 -3.43 17.88 12.70
N LEU A 133 -2.35 17.15 12.95
CA LEU A 133 -2.31 16.12 13.98
C LEU A 133 -2.14 16.74 15.38
N LEU A 134 -1.24 17.71 15.57
CA LEU A 134 -1.00 18.37 16.85
C LEU A 134 -2.23 19.15 17.37
N LEU A 135 -3.01 19.76 16.47
CA LEU A 135 -4.23 20.49 16.83
C LEU A 135 -5.40 19.58 17.22
N SER A 136 -5.20 18.27 17.23
CA SER A 136 -6.23 17.34 17.68
C SER A 136 -6.27 17.25 19.20
N LYS A 137 -7.48 17.13 19.75
CA LYS A 137 -7.74 17.12 21.20
C LYS A 137 -7.26 15.87 21.95
N HIS A 138 -6.47 15.00 21.32
CA HIS A 138 -5.96 13.77 21.93
C HIS A 138 -4.43 13.79 21.96
N SER A 139 -3.86 13.59 23.15
CA SER A 139 -2.42 13.54 23.38
C SER A 139 -2.08 12.27 24.18
N ASP A 140 -2.07 11.14 23.49
CA ASP A 140 -1.49 9.89 24.00
C ASP A 140 -0.21 9.54 23.21
N GLU A 141 0.53 8.53 23.70
CA GLU A 141 1.78 8.09 23.07
C GLU A 141 1.61 7.64 21.61
N GLY A 142 0.46 7.04 21.26
CA GLY A 142 0.17 6.62 19.89
C GLY A 142 -0.01 7.83 18.97
N HIS A 143 -0.67 8.88 19.47
CA HIS A 143 -0.81 10.15 18.79
C HIS A 143 0.54 10.81 18.51
N TYR A 144 1.45 10.82 19.49
CA TYR A 144 2.82 11.33 19.28
C TYR A 144 3.57 10.54 18.20
N ARG A 145 3.43 9.21 18.16
CA ARG A 145 4.02 8.38 17.11
C ARG A 145 3.46 8.72 15.73
N GLN A 146 2.16 8.99 15.62
CA GLN A 146 1.51 9.41 14.37
C GLN A 146 2.03 10.76 13.88
N VAL A 147 2.09 11.74 14.77
CA VAL A 147 2.66 13.07 14.52
C VAL A 147 4.11 12.96 14.03
N LEU A 148 4.92 12.13 14.71
CA LEU A 148 6.32 11.93 14.38
C LEU A 148 6.51 11.24 13.03
N GLY A 149 5.74 10.19 12.76
CA GLY A 149 5.76 9.48 11.48
C GLY A 149 5.40 10.40 10.31
N ALA A 150 4.31 11.17 10.45
CA ALA A 150 3.90 12.15 9.44
C ALA A 150 4.96 13.25 9.22
N PHE A 151 5.70 13.65 10.25
CA PHE A 151 6.76 14.64 10.10
C PHE A 151 8.02 14.10 9.42
N GLN A 152 8.39 12.85 9.73
CA GLN A 152 9.68 12.27 9.35
C GLN A 152 9.67 11.44 8.06
N HIS A 153 8.50 11.14 7.46
CA HIS A 153 8.42 10.20 6.33
C HIS A 153 9.17 10.64 5.07
N GLY A 154 9.47 11.94 4.91
CA GLY A 154 10.31 12.46 3.82
C GLY A 154 11.81 12.46 4.09
N LEU A 155 12.25 12.10 5.30
CA LEU A 155 13.66 11.98 5.65
C LEU A 155 14.27 10.75 4.97
N THR A 156 15.53 10.86 4.58
CA THR A 156 16.32 9.76 4.02
C THR A 156 17.28 9.21 5.06
N MET A 157 17.69 7.95 4.89
CA MET A 157 18.65 7.30 5.79
C MET A 157 20.01 8.02 5.84
N ASP A 158 20.44 8.62 4.73
CA ASP A 158 21.65 9.45 4.62
C ASP A 158 21.47 10.91 5.12
N GLY A 159 20.29 11.28 5.60
CA GLY A 159 19.99 12.60 6.17
C GLY A 159 19.81 13.73 5.14
N THR A 160 19.87 13.45 3.84
CA THR A 160 19.68 14.45 2.77
C THR A 160 18.21 14.83 2.52
N GLY A 161 17.28 14.06 3.09
CA GLY A 161 15.84 14.25 2.96
C GLY A 161 15.28 15.47 3.68
N VAL A 162 13.96 15.46 3.80
CA VAL A 162 13.15 16.63 4.14
C VAL A 162 12.07 16.25 5.16
N PRO A 163 11.82 17.07 6.19
CA PRO A 163 12.43 18.39 6.47
C PRO A 163 13.91 18.29 6.88
N LYS A 164 14.73 19.32 6.59
CA LYS A 164 16.11 19.36 7.08
C LYS A 164 16.10 19.52 8.61
N MET A 165 16.96 18.76 9.29
CA MET A 165 17.10 18.81 10.74
C MET A 165 18.48 19.36 11.09
N ASP A 166 18.55 20.27 12.06
CA ASP A 166 19.81 20.88 12.49
C ASP A 166 20.68 19.93 13.34
N PHE A 167 20.19 18.71 13.61
CA PHE A 167 20.87 17.69 14.40
C PHE A 167 20.68 16.30 13.78
N PRO A 168 21.59 15.34 14.03
CA PRO A 168 21.42 13.97 13.58
C PRO A 168 20.15 13.37 14.19
N VAL A 169 19.16 13.04 13.37
CA VAL A 169 17.91 12.40 13.81
C VAL A 169 17.91 10.95 13.39
N LYS A 170 17.87 10.06 14.38
CA LYS A 170 17.48 8.67 14.11
C LYS A 170 15.98 8.64 13.84
N GLN A 171 15.58 8.33 12.61
CA GLN A 171 14.17 8.19 12.24
C GLN A 171 13.49 7.16 13.14
N HIS A 172 12.27 7.47 13.56
CA HIS A 172 11.45 6.54 14.31
C HIS A 172 11.07 5.33 13.42
N PRO A 173 10.95 4.10 13.95
CA PRO A 173 10.63 2.91 13.15
C PRO A 173 9.36 3.03 12.30
N ILE A 174 8.31 3.68 12.83
CA ILE A 174 7.08 3.95 12.06
C ILE A 174 7.36 4.85 10.86
N SER A 175 8.21 5.86 11.02
CA SER A 175 8.60 6.76 9.93
C SER A 175 9.34 5.98 8.84
N LEU A 176 10.26 5.09 9.20
CA LEU A 176 10.99 4.25 8.26
C LEU A 176 10.07 3.33 7.45
N LEU A 177 9.09 2.70 8.11
CA LEU A 177 8.08 1.87 7.44
C LEU A 177 7.19 2.72 6.52
N LEU A 178 6.77 3.90 6.99
CA LEU A 178 5.94 4.82 6.23
C LEU A 178 6.66 5.33 4.98
N THR A 179 7.94 5.71 5.07
CA THR A 179 8.74 6.14 3.90
C THR A 179 8.75 5.06 2.82
N VAL A 180 8.98 3.80 3.19
CA VAL A 180 9.01 2.68 2.23
C VAL A 180 7.63 2.45 1.62
N ALA A 181 6.57 2.43 2.44
CA ALA A 181 5.21 2.23 1.93
C ALA A 181 4.72 3.39 1.04
N ASN A 182 5.02 4.63 1.43
CA ASN A 182 4.65 5.84 0.69
C ASN A 182 5.31 5.86 -0.68
N ASP A 183 6.64 5.78 -0.71
CA ASP A 183 7.40 5.89 -1.95
C ASP A 183 7.08 4.76 -2.92
N PHE A 184 6.84 3.53 -2.42
CA PHE A 184 6.42 2.43 -3.27
C PHE A 184 5.10 2.73 -4.00
N ILE A 185 4.12 3.26 -3.28
CA ILE A 185 2.83 3.67 -3.86
C ILE A 185 3.00 4.86 -4.82
N GLU A 186 3.84 5.84 -4.48
CA GLU A 186 4.11 6.98 -5.38
C GLU A 186 4.78 6.54 -6.68
N LEU A 187 5.75 5.64 -6.62
CA LEU A 187 6.43 5.08 -7.79
C LEU A 187 5.46 4.27 -8.68
N CYS A 188 4.51 3.57 -8.08
CA CYS A 188 3.50 2.78 -8.79
C CYS A 188 2.26 3.59 -9.18
N ALA A 189 2.18 4.88 -8.82
CA ALA A 189 1.01 5.72 -9.06
C ALA A 189 0.75 5.89 -10.56
N ASP A 190 -0.52 6.08 -10.92
CA ASP A 190 -0.99 6.17 -12.30
C ASP A 190 -0.69 7.56 -12.91
N SER A 191 0.59 7.86 -13.00
CA SER A 191 1.14 8.97 -13.76
C SER A 191 1.77 8.45 -15.05
N VAL A 192 2.01 9.32 -16.03
CA VAL A 192 2.74 8.99 -17.27
C VAL A 192 4.12 8.37 -16.98
N ALA A 193 4.67 8.60 -15.78
CA ALA A 193 5.94 8.06 -15.30
C ALA A 193 5.78 6.92 -14.27
N GLY A 194 4.56 6.41 -14.06
CA GLY A 194 4.29 5.32 -13.13
C GLY A 194 5.03 4.06 -13.51
N MET A 195 5.79 3.50 -12.57
CA MET A 195 6.61 2.32 -12.77
C MET A 195 5.77 1.04 -12.63
N ASP A 196 6.19 -0.02 -13.33
CA ASP A 196 5.77 -1.37 -12.98
C ASP A 196 6.24 -1.70 -11.56
N ILE A 197 5.55 -2.63 -10.89
CA ILE A 197 5.89 -3.04 -9.52
C ILE A 197 7.34 -3.53 -9.42
N ASN A 198 7.81 -4.32 -10.39
CA ASN A 198 9.19 -4.81 -10.37
C ASN A 198 10.18 -3.66 -10.54
N ASP A 199 9.87 -2.71 -11.44
CA ASP A 199 10.70 -1.54 -11.70
C ASP A 199 10.75 -0.64 -10.46
N ALA A 200 9.62 -0.43 -9.78
CA ALA A 200 9.55 0.31 -8.52
C ALA A 200 10.39 -0.36 -7.43
N LEU A 201 10.26 -1.68 -7.26
CA LEU A 201 11.06 -2.44 -6.29
C LEU A 201 12.56 -2.42 -6.64
N GLN A 202 12.92 -2.49 -7.91
CA GLN A 202 14.30 -2.38 -8.37
C GLN A 202 14.85 -0.97 -8.14
N HIS A 203 14.08 0.06 -8.48
CA HIS A 203 14.41 1.46 -8.24
C HIS A 203 14.69 1.70 -6.74
N MET A 204 13.80 1.24 -5.87
CA MET A 204 13.99 1.33 -4.42
C MET A 204 15.19 0.51 -3.91
N SER A 205 15.48 -0.64 -4.54
CA SER A 205 16.65 -1.46 -4.19
C SER A 205 17.97 -0.75 -4.47
N VAL A 206 18.06 0.01 -5.57
CA VAL A 206 19.24 0.82 -5.90
C VAL A 206 19.47 1.93 -4.86
N GLN A 207 18.41 2.39 -4.20
CA GLN A 207 18.45 3.43 -3.16
C GLN A 207 18.62 2.85 -1.74
N ALA A 208 18.73 1.52 -1.59
CA ALA A 208 18.99 0.89 -0.30
C ALA A 208 20.35 1.34 0.27
N GLY A 209 20.39 1.67 1.55
CA GLY A 209 21.58 2.21 2.22
C GLY A 209 21.75 3.73 2.08
N LYS A 210 20.97 4.39 1.20
CA LYS A 210 20.96 5.85 1.03
C LYS A 210 19.63 6.45 1.48
N ARG A 211 18.55 6.08 0.79
CA ARG A 211 17.20 6.54 1.12
C ARG A 211 16.54 5.61 2.12
N TYR A 212 16.71 4.30 1.93
CA TYR A 212 15.99 3.28 2.69
C TYR A 212 16.93 2.41 3.51
N HIS A 213 16.44 1.89 4.63
CA HIS A 213 17.13 0.81 5.32
C HIS A 213 17.04 -0.48 4.47
N PRO A 214 18.16 -1.17 4.14
CA PRO A 214 18.15 -2.32 3.23
C PRO A 214 17.15 -3.43 3.62
N ASN A 215 17.09 -3.78 4.92
CA ASN A 215 16.16 -4.80 5.41
C ASN A 215 14.69 -4.45 5.16
N LEU A 216 14.33 -3.17 5.09
CA LEU A 216 12.95 -2.75 4.81
C LEU A 216 12.60 -2.91 3.33
N ILE A 217 13.58 -2.79 2.43
CA ILE A 217 13.37 -3.11 1.01
C ILE A 217 13.19 -4.61 0.80
N SER A 218 14.00 -5.43 1.47
CA SER A 218 13.81 -6.90 1.46
C SER A 218 12.44 -7.28 2.01
N LEU A 219 12.02 -6.66 3.11
CA LEU A 219 10.69 -6.84 3.68
C LEU A 219 9.58 -6.45 2.70
N LEU A 220 9.68 -5.28 2.06
CA LEU A 220 8.69 -4.83 1.08
C LEU A 220 8.54 -5.83 -0.07
N LYS A 221 9.64 -6.35 -0.62
CA LYS A 221 9.61 -7.37 -1.68
C LYS A 221 8.84 -8.63 -1.26
N ARG A 222 9.04 -9.08 -0.01
CA ARG A 222 8.34 -10.25 0.53
C ARG A 222 6.85 -10.00 0.68
N VAL A 223 6.49 -8.80 1.15
CA VAL A 223 5.10 -8.40 1.33
C VAL A 223 4.40 -8.24 -0.02
N VAL A 224 5.00 -7.55 -1.00
CA VAL A 224 4.42 -7.32 -2.33
C VAL A 224 4.34 -8.59 -3.18
N GLY A 225 5.32 -9.48 -3.04
CA GLY A 225 5.41 -10.68 -3.86
C GLY A 225 5.79 -10.39 -5.32
N PRO A 226 5.92 -11.44 -6.15
CA PRO A 226 6.38 -11.31 -7.53
C PRO A 226 5.24 -10.92 -8.48
N ALA A 227 4.00 -11.20 -8.11
CA ALA A 227 2.82 -10.79 -8.85
C ALA A 227 1.67 -10.64 -7.84
N PRO A 228 1.13 -9.42 -7.64
CA PRO A 228 0.01 -9.22 -6.73
C PRO A 228 -1.22 -10.03 -7.16
N VAL A 229 -2.07 -10.34 -6.19
CA VAL A 229 -3.39 -10.94 -6.46
C VAL A 229 -4.18 -10.06 -7.42
N GLY A 230 -4.85 -10.70 -8.39
CA GLY A 230 -5.56 -10.05 -9.47
C GLY A 230 -4.72 -9.80 -10.73
N SER A 231 -3.41 -10.07 -10.72
CA SER A 231 -2.57 -10.01 -11.92
C SER A 231 -2.87 -11.17 -12.86
N VAL A 232 -2.74 -10.96 -14.17
CA VAL A 232 -2.73 -12.05 -15.16
C VAL A 232 -1.31 -12.30 -15.63
N LEU A 233 -0.82 -13.53 -15.47
CA LEU A 233 0.48 -13.99 -15.95
C LEU A 233 0.30 -14.62 -17.33
N GLN A 234 1.14 -14.24 -18.27
CA GLN A 234 1.30 -15.00 -19.52
C GLN A 234 2.54 -15.87 -19.40
N LEU A 235 2.39 -17.18 -19.55
CA LEU A 235 3.51 -18.10 -19.59
C LEU A 235 4.19 -18.11 -20.96
N LYS A 236 5.43 -18.58 -21.02
CA LYS A 236 6.16 -18.82 -22.28
C LYS A 236 5.46 -19.78 -23.23
N SER A 237 4.57 -20.64 -22.70
CA SER A 237 3.69 -21.52 -23.48
C SER A 237 2.53 -20.77 -24.17
N GLY A 238 2.29 -19.51 -23.82
CA GLY A 238 1.14 -18.70 -24.27
C GLY A 238 -0.08 -18.77 -23.35
N GLU A 239 -0.07 -19.65 -22.35
CA GLU A 239 -1.17 -19.78 -21.38
C GLU A 239 -1.30 -18.55 -20.47
N GLN A 240 -2.53 -18.18 -20.13
CA GLN A 240 -2.83 -17.08 -19.22
C GLN A 240 -3.36 -17.60 -17.88
N LEU A 241 -2.77 -17.12 -16.78
CA LEU A 241 -3.08 -17.52 -15.42
C LEU A 241 -3.42 -16.30 -14.57
N LEU A 242 -4.59 -16.29 -13.91
CA LEU A 242 -4.95 -15.27 -12.92
C LEU A 242 -4.31 -15.62 -11.57
N VAL A 243 -3.58 -14.69 -10.95
CA VAL A 243 -3.01 -14.86 -9.61
C VAL A 243 -4.10 -14.70 -8.56
N THR A 244 -4.31 -15.73 -7.75
CA THR A 244 -5.35 -15.74 -6.72
C THR A 244 -4.80 -15.62 -5.30
N GLN A 245 -3.58 -16.09 -5.09
CA GLN A 245 -2.87 -16.00 -3.83
C GLN A 245 -1.37 -16.17 -4.08
N TYR A 246 -0.55 -15.73 -3.13
CA TYR A 246 0.85 -16.14 -3.07
C TYR A 246 1.29 -16.40 -1.64
N THR A 247 2.31 -17.25 -1.52
CA THR A 247 3.02 -17.50 -0.27
C THR A 247 4.50 -17.25 -0.48
N ALA A 248 5.16 -16.66 0.51
CA ALA A 248 6.59 -16.40 0.52
C ALA A 248 7.27 -17.34 1.53
N SER A 249 8.38 -17.97 1.12
CA SER A 249 9.23 -18.79 1.98
C SER A 249 10.68 -18.41 1.72
N ASP A 250 11.38 -17.88 2.72
CA ASP A 250 12.73 -17.30 2.60
C ASP A 250 12.86 -16.30 1.44
N ASP A 251 13.30 -16.76 0.26
CA ASP A 251 13.43 -15.97 -0.98
C ASP A 251 12.69 -16.59 -2.18
N ASP A 252 11.85 -17.60 -1.94
CA ASP A 252 10.99 -18.25 -2.92
C ASP A 252 9.54 -17.83 -2.76
N TRP A 253 8.82 -17.82 -3.87
CA TRP A 253 7.38 -17.61 -3.91
C TRP A 253 6.68 -18.78 -4.57
N THR A 254 5.55 -19.18 -3.98
CA THR A 254 4.59 -20.05 -4.66
C THR A 254 3.35 -19.22 -4.98
N LEU A 255 3.06 -19.07 -6.27
CA LEU A 255 1.84 -18.43 -6.74
C LEU A 255 0.74 -19.48 -6.87
N GLU A 256 -0.39 -19.25 -6.22
CA GLU A 256 -1.63 -19.96 -6.56
C GLU A 256 -2.33 -19.18 -7.67
N THR A 257 -2.72 -19.91 -8.70
CA THR A 257 -3.23 -19.33 -9.94
C THR A 257 -4.40 -20.13 -10.47
N VAL A 258 -5.23 -19.48 -11.28
CA VAL A 258 -6.31 -20.12 -12.01
C VAL A 258 -6.06 -19.93 -13.50
N ALA A 259 -6.07 -21.01 -14.27
CA ALA A 259 -5.98 -20.94 -15.72
C ALA A 259 -7.22 -20.29 -16.33
N LEU A 260 -7.03 -19.28 -17.19
CA LEU A 260 -8.09 -18.57 -17.91
C LEU A 260 -8.52 -19.29 -19.21
N SER A 261 -8.26 -20.60 -19.30
CA SER A 261 -8.60 -21.43 -20.46
C SER A 261 -10.04 -21.97 -20.37
N ALA A 262 -10.49 -22.69 -21.40
CA ALA A 262 -11.80 -23.37 -21.42
C ALA A 262 -12.01 -24.36 -20.24
N ARG A 263 -10.95 -24.71 -19.51
CA ARG A 263 -11.01 -25.42 -18.23
C ARG A 263 -10.36 -24.57 -17.14
N VAL A 264 -11.17 -24.22 -16.14
CA VAL A 264 -10.73 -23.57 -14.91
C VAL A 264 -9.98 -24.58 -14.06
N GLU A 265 -8.68 -24.41 -13.91
CA GLU A 265 -7.82 -25.30 -13.12
C GLU A 265 -6.96 -24.48 -12.16
N MET A 266 -6.94 -24.87 -10.88
CA MET A 266 -6.04 -24.32 -9.88
C MET A 266 -4.63 -24.87 -10.10
N ARG A 267 -3.63 -23.98 -10.13
CA ARG A 267 -2.22 -24.34 -10.30
C ARG A 267 -1.33 -23.61 -9.33
N ARG A 268 -0.29 -24.31 -8.89
CA ARG A 268 0.81 -23.73 -8.10
C ARG A 268 2.03 -23.52 -8.98
N LEU A 269 2.43 -22.27 -9.16
CA LEU A 269 3.62 -21.90 -9.91
C LEU A 269 4.75 -21.58 -8.93
N LYS A 270 5.82 -22.39 -8.97
CA LYS A 270 7.06 -22.18 -8.21
C LYS A 270 8.20 -21.65 -9.09
N ASP A 271 8.28 -22.14 -10.33
CA ASP A 271 9.27 -21.65 -11.28
C ASP A 271 8.75 -20.39 -11.98
N LEU A 272 9.14 -19.23 -11.46
CA LEU A 272 8.79 -17.93 -12.01
C LEU A 272 9.48 -17.65 -13.37
N SER A 273 10.49 -18.42 -13.76
CA SER A 273 11.16 -18.27 -15.07
C SER A 273 10.26 -18.66 -16.25
N LEU A 274 9.14 -19.35 -15.97
CA LEU A 274 8.12 -19.70 -16.95
C LEU A 274 7.25 -18.51 -17.37
N ILE A 275 7.25 -17.43 -16.58
CA ILE A 275 6.48 -16.22 -16.86
C ILE A 275 7.15 -15.46 -18.00
N HIS A 276 6.41 -15.24 -19.08
CA HIS A 276 6.83 -14.42 -20.22
C HIS A 276 6.51 -12.95 -19.99
N SER A 277 5.27 -12.64 -19.60
CA SER A 277 4.81 -11.29 -19.33
C SER A 277 3.78 -11.26 -18.20
N ARG A 278 3.52 -10.07 -17.66
CA ARG A 278 2.57 -9.84 -16.57
C ARG A 278 1.66 -8.69 -16.96
N ILE A 279 0.36 -8.89 -16.79
CA ILE A 279 -0.66 -7.86 -16.89
C ILE A 279 -1.03 -7.51 -15.46
N GLN A 280 -0.77 -6.25 -15.09
CA GLN A 280 -0.94 -5.80 -13.71
C GLN A 280 -2.43 -5.73 -13.35
N PRO A 281 -2.80 -5.88 -12.07
CA PRO A 281 -4.20 -5.95 -11.65
C PRO A 281 -5.05 -4.79 -12.16
N LYS A 282 -4.47 -3.58 -12.28
CA LYS A 282 -5.14 -2.40 -12.84
C LYS A 282 -5.60 -2.58 -14.29
N GLN A 283 -4.78 -3.23 -15.13
CA GLN A 283 -5.07 -3.46 -16.55
C GLN A 283 -6.09 -4.60 -16.74
N VAL A 284 -6.11 -5.55 -15.81
CA VAL A 284 -7.01 -6.70 -15.86
C VAL A 284 -8.47 -6.27 -15.72
N PHE A 285 -8.77 -5.33 -14.83
CA PHE A 285 -10.14 -4.82 -14.64
C PHE A 285 -10.65 -3.97 -15.81
N GLU A 286 -9.78 -3.26 -16.52
CA GLU A 286 -10.16 -2.56 -17.76
C GLU A 286 -10.63 -3.55 -18.84
N VAL A 287 -9.97 -4.71 -18.92
CA VAL A 287 -10.33 -5.79 -19.85
C VAL A 287 -11.65 -6.45 -19.46
N PHE A 288 -11.88 -6.69 -18.16
CA PHE A 288 -13.13 -7.34 -17.70
C PHE A 288 -14.36 -6.41 -17.67
N ASN A 289 -14.19 -5.10 -17.52
CA ASN A 289 -15.31 -4.14 -17.58
C ASN A 289 -15.70 -3.73 -19.02
N ALA A 290 -14.88 -4.07 -20.02
CA ALA A 290 -15.14 -3.79 -21.44
C ALA A 290 -15.95 -4.91 -22.15
N VAL A 291 -16.31 -5.98 -21.43
CA VAL A 291 -17.11 -7.13 -21.88
C VAL A 291 -18.48 -7.10 -21.20
#